data_AF-A0A1C6D9N3-F1
#
_entry.id   AF-A0A1C6D9N3-F1
#
_cell.length_a   1.000
_cell.length_b   1.000
_cell.length_c   1.000
_cell.angle_alpha   90.00
_cell.angle_beta   90.00
_cell.angle_gamma   90.00
#
_symmetry.space_group_name_H-M   'P 1'
#
loop_
_entity.id
_entity.type
_entity.pdbx_description
1 polymer ?
#
loop_
_entity_poly.entity_id
_entity_poly.type
_entity_poly.pdbx_seq_one_letter_code
_entity_poly.pdbx_strand_id
1 'polypeptide(L)'
;MNLLKKLGVSILTAAMLTVSAFGISSSNSYAATSCKKVIKPNVTYKYDIDGDKDKDTIRVFESNGKLLLKVNSCTATLISNYNVDYYSYNVKIYDFNNKDKSSEIVLEWAGDSECATRILKFKNNTCKVNKFYYDSSVSSYNPSTGMLSLGESELGRYSKFTSAIGCFSCIDKVKVNGYTLSNQLTANTHSVVRKNKYIAAKNLTAYTSTKGTKKAFTIKKNSSAHIYALYQNGNKRYIKVKNNAGKYGYVKVGSSMLFKEDSCLWWR
;
A
#
# COMPACT_ATOMS: atom_id res chain seq x y z
N MET A 1 45.37 -31.03 -23.29
CA MET A 1 43.99 -31.47 -23.62
C MET A 1 43.48 -32.26 -22.42
N ASN A 2 42.42 -31.97 -21.68
CA ASN A 2 41.31 -31.01 -21.71
C ASN A 2 40.93 -30.80 -20.22
N LEU A 3 40.91 -29.57 -19.70
CA LEU A 3 39.76 -28.64 -19.68
C LEU A 3 38.60 -29.07 -18.75
N LEU A 4 38.32 -28.20 -17.76
CA LEU A 4 37.02 -27.91 -17.11
C LEU A 4 36.62 -28.86 -15.95
N LYS A 5 36.11 -28.43 -14.79
CA LYS A 5 35.67 -27.12 -14.30
C LYS A 5 35.50 -27.19 -12.77
N LYS A 6 35.90 -26.11 -12.09
CA LYS A 6 35.57 -25.74 -10.70
C LYS A 6 34.05 -25.74 -10.47
N LEU A 7 33.61 -25.96 -9.22
CA LEU A 7 32.86 -24.97 -8.42
C LEU A 7 32.50 -25.53 -7.04
N GLY A 8 33.15 -24.99 -6.01
CA GLY A 8 32.78 -25.17 -4.61
C GLY A 8 31.51 -24.38 -4.29
N VAL A 9 30.61 -25.01 -3.53
CA VAL A 9 29.39 -24.39 -3.02
C VAL A 9 29.70 -23.81 -1.64
N SER A 10 30.07 -22.53 -1.60
CA SER A 10 30.07 -21.73 -0.39
C SER A 10 28.64 -21.24 -0.12
N ILE A 11 28.10 -21.63 1.02
CA ILE A 11 26.78 -21.23 1.51
C ILE A 11 26.81 -19.71 1.77
N LEU A 12 26.19 -18.94 0.88
CA LEU A 12 26.01 -17.51 1.06
C LEU A 12 24.72 -17.28 1.87
N THR A 13 24.86 -17.13 3.19
CA THR A 13 23.80 -16.58 4.04
C THR A 13 23.46 -15.17 3.58
N ALA A 14 22.34 -15.02 2.88
CA ALA A 14 21.82 -13.72 2.48
C ALA A 14 21.29 -12.96 3.71
N ALA A 15 22.16 -12.19 4.35
CA ALA A 15 21.74 -11.14 5.25
C ALA A 15 20.90 -10.12 4.45
N MET A 16 19.58 -10.06 4.71
CA MET A 16 18.74 -8.98 4.18
C MET A 16 19.16 -7.66 4.82
N LEU A 17 20.17 -7.02 4.26
CA LEU A 17 20.50 -5.63 4.50
C LEU A 17 19.37 -4.78 3.91
N THR A 18 18.42 -4.38 4.74
CA THR A 18 17.48 -3.30 4.42
C THR A 18 18.26 -1.98 4.42
N VAL A 19 19.02 -1.73 3.34
CA VAL A 19 19.55 -0.40 3.04
C VAL A 19 18.39 0.39 2.45
N SER A 20 17.77 1.24 3.26
CA SER A 20 16.89 2.29 2.77
C SER A 20 17.73 3.35 2.07
N ALA A 21 18.11 3.09 0.81
CA ALA A 21 18.69 4.08 -0.06
C ALA A 21 17.58 5.06 -0.47
N PHE A 22 17.59 6.25 0.14
CA PHE A 22 16.86 7.40 -0.35
C PHE A 22 17.62 7.95 -1.56
N GLY A 23 17.23 7.52 -2.75
CA GLY A 23 17.46 8.25 -3.99
C GLY A 23 16.18 9.01 -4.33
N ILE A 24 16.23 10.33 -4.22
CA ILE A 24 15.22 11.20 -4.85
C ILE A 24 15.57 11.19 -6.34
N SER A 25 14.99 10.25 -7.09
CA SER A 25 14.89 10.39 -8.54
C SER A 25 13.58 11.14 -8.82
N SER A 26 13.69 12.44 -9.10
CA SER A 26 12.68 13.18 -9.84
C SER A 26 12.69 12.70 -11.29
N SER A 27 12.21 11.49 -11.52
CA SER A 27 11.77 11.03 -12.83
C SER A 27 10.26 10.90 -12.75
N ASN A 28 9.57 11.96 -13.15
CA ASN A 28 8.19 11.85 -13.61
C ASN A 28 8.21 10.99 -14.88
N SER A 29 8.30 9.67 -14.74
CA SER A 29 7.93 8.75 -15.80
C SER A 29 6.46 8.39 -15.57
N TYR A 30 5.57 9.30 -15.97
CA TYR A 30 4.18 8.94 -16.24
C TYR A 30 4.18 8.12 -17.54
N ALA A 31 4.38 6.81 -17.39
CA ALA A 31 4.20 5.84 -18.47
C ALA A 31 3.29 4.71 -17.95
N ALA A 32 2.00 4.86 -18.26
CA ALA A 32 0.92 3.88 -18.24
C ALA A 32 0.70 3.05 -16.95
N THR A 33 0.17 3.70 -15.93
CA THR A 33 -0.69 3.13 -14.87
C THR A 33 -2.08 2.75 -15.40
N SER A 34 -2.19 2.24 -16.63
CA SER A 34 -3.49 1.86 -17.20
C SER A 34 -3.83 0.42 -16.84
N CYS A 35 -5.03 0.22 -16.31
CA CYS A 35 -5.60 -1.13 -16.20
C CYS A 35 -5.65 -1.78 -17.59
N LYS A 36 -5.51 -3.11 -17.65
CA LYS A 36 -5.71 -3.90 -18.88
C LYS A 36 -7.14 -3.76 -19.39
N LYS A 37 -8.12 -3.73 -18.48
CA LYS A 37 -9.54 -3.67 -18.83
C LYS A 37 -10.40 -3.11 -17.71
N VAL A 38 -11.40 -2.31 -18.07
CA VAL A 38 -12.54 -2.00 -17.19
C VAL A 38 -13.66 -3.00 -17.45
N ILE A 39 -14.16 -3.61 -16.38
CA ILE A 39 -15.23 -4.61 -16.40
C ILE A 39 -16.55 -3.91 -16.12
N LYS A 40 -17.43 -3.83 -17.12
CA LYS A 40 -18.76 -3.24 -16.96
C LYS A 40 -19.72 -4.23 -16.29
N PRO A 41 -20.69 -3.73 -15.50
CA PRO A 41 -21.70 -4.58 -14.88
C PRO A 41 -22.51 -5.34 -15.94
N ASN A 42 -22.88 -6.58 -15.62
CA ASN A 42 -23.67 -7.49 -16.46
C ASN A 42 -23.09 -7.83 -17.84
N VAL A 43 -21.84 -7.46 -18.13
CA VAL A 43 -21.13 -7.87 -19.34
C VAL A 43 -20.17 -9.01 -19.02
N THR A 44 -20.11 -10.01 -19.91
CA THR A 44 -19.16 -11.12 -19.80
C THR A 44 -17.92 -10.84 -20.64
N TYR A 45 -16.74 -10.95 -20.02
CA TYR A 45 -15.45 -10.80 -20.66
C TYR A 45 -14.70 -12.14 -20.67
N LYS A 46 -13.72 -12.27 -21.58
CA LYS A 46 -12.83 -13.43 -21.67
C LYS A 46 -11.37 -13.00 -21.59
N TYR A 47 -10.65 -13.42 -20.55
CA TYR A 47 -9.24 -13.09 -20.32
C TYR A 47 -8.50 -14.27 -19.69
N ASP A 48 -7.27 -14.51 -20.10
CA ASP A 48 -6.33 -15.36 -19.35
C ASP A 48 -5.88 -14.57 -18.11
N ILE A 49 -6.34 -14.98 -16.92
CA ILE A 49 -6.01 -14.30 -15.66
C ILE A 49 -5.08 -15.11 -14.75
N ASP A 50 -4.82 -16.37 -15.04
CA ASP A 50 -3.94 -17.23 -14.22
C ASP A 50 -2.69 -17.75 -14.94
N GLY A 51 -2.55 -17.44 -16.23
CA GLY A 51 -1.35 -17.62 -17.05
C GLY A 51 -1.27 -18.97 -17.76
N ASP A 52 -2.35 -19.73 -17.80
CA ASP A 52 -2.42 -21.05 -18.44
C ASP A 52 -2.71 -21.00 -19.95
N LYS A 53 -2.96 -19.79 -20.50
CA LYS A 53 -3.34 -19.47 -21.89
C LYS A 53 -4.79 -19.77 -22.24
N ASP A 54 -5.54 -20.41 -21.36
CA ASP A 54 -6.98 -20.54 -21.50
C ASP A 54 -7.66 -19.25 -21.04
N LYS A 55 -8.82 -18.95 -21.63
CA LYS A 55 -9.54 -17.71 -21.31
C LYS A 55 -10.60 -17.96 -20.28
N ASP A 56 -10.46 -17.34 -19.12
CA ASP A 56 -11.47 -17.29 -18.08
C ASP A 56 -12.62 -16.35 -18.46
N THR A 57 -13.83 -16.76 -18.14
CA THR A 57 -15.04 -15.96 -18.25
C THR A 57 -15.23 -15.11 -16.99
N ILE A 58 -15.35 -13.79 -17.15
CA ILE A 58 -15.40 -12.84 -16.05
C ILE A 58 -16.67 -12.00 -16.18
N ARG A 59 -17.50 -11.96 -15.14
CA ARG A 59 -18.71 -11.13 -15.09
C ARG A 59 -18.91 -10.56 -13.70
N VAL A 60 -19.16 -9.25 -13.63
CA VAL A 60 -19.62 -8.57 -12.42
C VAL A 60 -21.13 -8.37 -12.55
N PHE A 61 -21.88 -8.67 -11.49
CA PHE A 61 -23.34 -8.55 -11.49
C PHE A 61 -23.88 -8.38 -10.08
N GLU A 62 -25.11 -7.92 -9.99
CA GLU A 62 -25.83 -7.74 -8.74
C GLU A 62 -26.83 -8.87 -8.56
N SER A 63 -26.97 -9.36 -7.32
CA SER A 63 -27.99 -10.35 -6.98
C SER A 63 -28.24 -10.32 -5.47
N ASN A 64 -29.51 -10.28 -5.07
CA ASN A 64 -29.93 -10.33 -3.66
C ASN A 64 -29.21 -9.31 -2.77
N GLY A 65 -29.12 -8.05 -3.21
CA GLY A 65 -28.46 -6.96 -2.46
C GLY A 65 -26.93 -7.10 -2.34
N LYS A 66 -26.30 -7.90 -3.21
CA LYS A 66 -24.85 -8.11 -3.24
C LYS A 66 -24.27 -7.73 -4.58
N LEU A 67 -23.06 -7.17 -4.56
CA LEU A 67 -22.20 -7.08 -5.74
C LEU A 67 -21.35 -8.35 -5.81
N LEU A 68 -21.40 -9.05 -6.94
CA LEU A 68 -20.76 -10.34 -7.13
C LEU A 68 -19.81 -10.31 -8.33
N LEU A 69 -18.73 -11.07 -8.23
CA LEU A 69 -17.80 -11.36 -9.31
C LEU A 69 -17.84 -12.86 -9.58
N LYS A 70 -18.22 -13.25 -10.80
CA LYS A 70 -18.11 -14.62 -11.28
C LYS A 70 -16.93 -14.75 -12.23
N VAL A 71 -16.06 -15.71 -11.93
CA VAL A 71 -14.92 -16.13 -12.74
C VAL A 71 -15.10 -17.63 -13.02
N ASN A 72 -15.44 -17.98 -14.26
CA ASN A 72 -15.86 -19.33 -14.65
C ASN A 72 -17.00 -19.84 -13.74
N SER A 73 -16.78 -20.94 -13.02
CA SER A 73 -17.71 -21.50 -12.05
C SER A 73 -17.58 -20.88 -10.65
N CYS A 74 -16.51 -20.14 -10.37
CA CYS A 74 -16.26 -19.51 -9.07
C CYS A 74 -17.05 -18.20 -8.93
N THR A 75 -17.76 -18.02 -7.81
CA THR A 75 -18.42 -16.74 -7.49
C THR A 75 -17.87 -16.18 -6.18
N ALA A 76 -17.39 -14.94 -6.21
CA ALA A 76 -16.92 -14.19 -5.05
C ALA A 76 -17.85 -13.02 -4.76
N THR A 77 -18.23 -12.82 -3.49
CA THR A 77 -18.92 -11.61 -3.04
C THR A 77 -17.93 -10.46 -2.96
N LEU A 78 -18.16 -9.40 -3.74
CA LEU A 78 -17.37 -8.18 -3.76
C LEU A 78 -17.81 -7.21 -2.65
N ILE A 79 -19.11 -6.94 -2.55
CA ILE A 79 -19.76 -6.11 -1.51
C ILE A 79 -21.02 -6.85 -1.05
N SER A 80 -21.16 -7.09 0.26
CA SER A 80 -22.23 -7.93 0.82
C SER A 80 -23.56 -7.21 1.02
N ASN A 81 -23.53 -5.88 1.13
CA ASN A 81 -24.65 -4.97 1.39
C ASN A 81 -24.68 -3.89 0.30
N TYR A 82 -24.60 -4.33 -0.96
CA TYR A 82 -24.53 -3.42 -2.09
C TYR A 82 -25.88 -2.78 -2.37
N ASN A 83 -25.88 -1.46 -2.48
CA ASN A 83 -26.99 -0.67 -2.98
C ASN A 83 -26.42 0.39 -3.94
N VAL A 84 -26.95 0.43 -5.16
CA VAL A 84 -26.50 1.33 -6.23
C VAL A 84 -26.62 2.81 -5.86
N ASP A 85 -27.58 3.16 -5.00
CA ASP A 85 -27.81 4.55 -4.57
C ASP A 85 -26.73 5.06 -3.60
N TYR A 86 -26.04 4.15 -2.91
CA TYR A 86 -25.05 4.48 -1.86
C TYR A 86 -23.61 4.11 -2.23
N TYR A 87 -23.41 3.37 -3.32
CA TYR A 87 -22.10 2.83 -3.68
C TYR A 87 -21.75 3.09 -5.14
N SER A 88 -20.70 3.87 -5.34
CA SER A 88 -19.97 3.95 -6.60
C SER A 88 -18.85 2.90 -6.61
N TYR A 89 -18.66 2.22 -7.74
CA TYR A 89 -17.59 1.23 -7.87
C TYR A 89 -17.00 1.16 -9.26
N ASN A 90 -15.78 0.64 -9.34
CA ASN A 90 -15.15 0.23 -10.57
C ASN A 90 -14.43 -1.11 -10.39
N VAL A 91 -14.64 -2.02 -11.34
CA VAL A 91 -13.89 -3.28 -11.42
C VAL A 91 -12.96 -3.23 -12.62
N LYS A 92 -11.68 -3.51 -12.39
CA LYS A 92 -10.62 -3.41 -13.38
C LYS A 92 -9.71 -4.64 -13.33
N ILE A 93 -9.18 -5.05 -14.48
CA ILE A 93 -8.12 -6.04 -14.58
C ILE A 93 -6.78 -5.31 -14.63
N TYR A 94 -5.84 -5.73 -13.78
CA TYR A 94 -4.47 -5.24 -13.74
C TYR A 94 -3.46 -6.37 -13.97
N ASP A 95 -2.22 -5.97 -14.16
CA ASP A 95 -1.06 -6.85 -14.19
C ASP A 95 0.04 -6.18 -13.38
N PHE A 96 -0.10 -6.31 -12.07
CA PHE A 96 0.81 -5.67 -11.13
C PHE A 96 2.20 -6.29 -11.18
N ASN A 97 2.35 -7.54 -11.66
CA ASN A 97 3.63 -8.23 -11.79
C ASN A 97 3.69 -9.12 -13.06
N ASN A 98 4.28 -8.57 -14.12
CA ASN A 98 4.35 -9.26 -15.42
C ASN A 98 5.20 -10.54 -15.43
N LYS A 99 5.96 -10.80 -14.36
CA LYS A 99 6.80 -12.01 -14.24
C LYS A 99 6.03 -13.21 -13.71
N ASP A 100 4.90 -12.98 -13.03
CA ASP A 100 4.13 -14.08 -12.43
C ASP A 100 3.05 -14.66 -13.35
N LYS A 101 2.87 -14.04 -14.54
CA LYS A 101 1.94 -14.45 -15.61
C LYS A 101 0.47 -14.50 -15.20
N SER A 102 0.11 -13.93 -14.05
CA SER A 102 -1.27 -13.87 -13.57
C SER A 102 -1.72 -12.43 -13.44
N SER A 103 -3.02 -12.20 -13.54
CA SER A 103 -3.63 -10.88 -13.49
C SER A 103 -4.47 -10.70 -12.23
N GLU A 104 -4.57 -9.46 -11.77
CA GLU A 104 -5.44 -9.10 -10.65
C GLU A 104 -6.77 -8.58 -11.15
N ILE A 105 -7.87 -8.99 -10.51
CA ILE A 105 -9.14 -8.30 -10.59
C ILE A 105 -9.24 -7.39 -9.37
N VAL A 106 -9.36 -6.09 -9.62
CA VAL A 106 -9.38 -5.06 -8.57
C VAL A 106 -10.73 -4.38 -8.57
N LEU A 107 -11.37 -4.38 -7.41
CA LEU A 107 -12.53 -3.57 -7.10
C LEU A 107 -12.04 -2.35 -6.31
N GLU A 108 -12.37 -1.16 -6.78
CA GLU A 108 -12.31 0.08 -5.99
C GLU A 108 -13.74 0.58 -5.83
N TRP A 109 -14.12 1.03 -4.63
CA TRP A 109 -15.46 1.56 -4.38
C TRP A 109 -15.40 2.68 -3.34
N ALA A 110 -16.43 3.52 -3.40
CA ALA A 110 -16.72 4.55 -2.43
C ALA A 110 -18.22 4.59 -2.17
N GLY A 111 -18.59 4.60 -0.89
CA GLY A 111 -19.90 5.03 -0.41
C GLY A 111 -19.77 6.23 0.53
N ASP A 112 -20.87 6.59 1.19
CA ASP A 112 -21.00 7.86 1.94
C ASP A 112 -19.91 8.10 2.99
N SER A 113 -19.45 7.05 3.66
CA SER A 113 -18.47 7.14 4.77
C SER A 113 -17.25 6.25 4.61
N GLU A 114 -17.18 5.47 3.53
CA GLU A 114 -16.14 4.47 3.33
C GLU A 114 -15.70 4.42 1.87
N CYS A 115 -14.40 4.28 1.66
CA CYS A 115 -13.85 3.86 0.38
C CYS A 115 -12.85 2.74 0.61
N ALA A 116 -12.61 1.90 -0.37
CA ALA A 116 -11.67 0.81 -0.24
C ALA A 116 -11.28 0.21 -1.58
N THR A 117 -10.18 -0.56 -1.54
CA THR A 117 -9.68 -1.36 -2.64
C THR A 117 -9.66 -2.83 -2.23
N ARG A 118 -10.13 -3.70 -3.12
CA ARG A 118 -10.10 -5.14 -2.96
C ARG A 118 -9.41 -5.78 -4.14
N ILE A 119 -8.38 -6.56 -3.87
CA ILE A 119 -7.56 -7.22 -4.88
C ILE A 119 -7.83 -8.72 -4.83
N LEU A 120 -8.25 -9.27 -5.97
CA LEU A 120 -8.55 -10.68 -6.13
C LEU A 120 -7.65 -11.31 -7.19
N LYS A 121 -7.23 -12.57 -6.95
CA LYS A 121 -6.56 -13.42 -7.95
C LYS A 121 -7.20 -14.80 -7.94
N PHE A 122 -7.37 -15.38 -9.12
CA PHE A 122 -8.00 -16.67 -9.32
C PHE A 122 -7.01 -17.64 -9.92
N LYS A 123 -7.16 -18.93 -9.60
CA LYS A 123 -6.44 -20.04 -10.23
C LYS A 123 -7.24 -21.32 -10.07
N ASN A 124 -7.30 -22.14 -11.12
CA ASN A 124 -8.02 -23.42 -11.10
C ASN A 124 -9.46 -23.26 -10.57
N ASN A 125 -10.22 -22.29 -11.11
CA ASN A 125 -11.61 -21.99 -10.70
C ASN A 125 -11.78 -21.69 -9.20
N THR A 126 -10.74 -21.19 -8.53
CA THR A 126 -10.79 -20.82 -7.11
C THR A 126 -10.22 -19.42 -6.91
N CYS A 127 -10.86 -18.62 -6.04
CA CYS A 127 -10.30 -17.35 -5.57
C CYS A 127 -9.15 -17.63 -4.58
N LYS A 128 -7.90 -17.48 -5.03
CA LYS A 128 -6.69 -17.75 -4.23
C LYS A 128 -6.24 -16.55 -3.41
N VAL A 129 -6.49 -15.35 -3.93
CA VAL A 129 -6.22 -14.09 -3.22
C VAL A 129 -7.51 -13.33 -3.12
N ASN A 130 -7.79 -12.83 -1.92
CA ASN A 130 -8.90 -11.95 -1.64
C ASN A 130 -8.48 -10.99 -0.52
N LYS A 131 -7.84 -9.88 -0.92
CA LYS A 131 -7.22 -8.94 0.02
C LYS A 131 -7.93 -7.60 0.00
N PHE A 132 -8.25 -7.10 1.19
CA PHE A 132 -8.99 -5.87 1.41
C PHE A 132 -8.07 -4.78 1.98
N TYR A 133 -8.18 -3.57 1.42
CA TYR A 133 -7.44 -2.38 1.84
C TYR A 133 -8.43 -1.23 2.04
N TYR A 134 -8.74 -0.95 3.31
CA TYR A 134 -9.66 0.13 3.68
C TYR A 134 -9.05 1.50 3.41
N ASP A 135 -9.89 2.47 3.06
CA ASP A 135 -9.54 3.88 2.85
C ASP A 135 -8.35 4.07 1.90
N SER A 136 -8.36 3.28 0.82
CA SER A 136 -7.25 3.23 -0.13
C SER A 136 -7.69 3.02 -1.58
N SER A 137 -6.89 3.54 -2.50
CA SER A 137 -7.07 3.46 -3.95
C SER A 137 -5.76 3.14 -4.68
N VAL A 138 -5.86 2.54 -5.87
CA VAL A 138 -4.68 2.25 -6.69
C VAL A 138 -4.10 3.56 -7.24
N SER A 139 -2.93 3.95 -6.73
CA SER A 139 -2.24 5.16 -7.19
C SER A 139 -1.30 4.87 -8.37
N SER A 140 -0.46 3.83 -8.26
CA SER A 140 0.47 3.42 -9.30
C SER A 140 1.03 2.03 -9.05
N TYR A 141 1.69 1.44 -10.04
CA TYR A 141 2.43 0.19 -9.84
C TYR A 141 3.61 0.09 -10.81
N ASN A 142 4.56 -0.79 -10.49
CA ASN A 142 5.68 -1.14 -11.36
C ASN A 142 5.60 -2.64 -11.71
N PRO A 143 5.17 -3.01 -12.93
CA PRO A 143 4.96 -4.41 -13.32
C PRO A 143 6.24 -5.24 -13.32
N SER A 144 7.40 -4.64 -13.63
CA SER A 144 8.68 -5.36 -13.65
C SER A 144 9.15 -5.80 -12.26
N THR A 145 8.65 -5.13 -11.23
CA THR A 145 9.01 -5.37 -9.83
C THR A 145 7.85 -5.91 -9.00
N GLY A 146 6.62 -5.94 -9.48
CA GLY A 146 5.48 -6.32 -8.65
C GLY A 146 5.14 -5.30 -7.56
N MET A 147 5.59 -4.05 -7.65
CA MET A 147 5.40 -3.08 -6.57
C MET A 147 4.17 -2.21 -6.85
N LEU A 148 3.10 -2.44 -6.10
CA LEU A 148 1.87 -1.65 -6.09
C LEU A 148 1.99 -0.52 -5.06
N SER A 149 1.52 0.67 -5.42
CA SER A 149 1.37 1.83 -4.55
C SER A 149 -0.12 2.14 -4.38
N LEU A 150 -0.59 2.10 -3.15
CA LEU A 150 -1.93 2.49 -2.76
C LEU A 150 -1.87 3.88 -2.12
N GLY A 151 -2.66 4.82 -2.65
CA GLY A 151 -2.95 6.05 -1.92
C GLY A 151 -3.87 5.71 -0.77
N GLU A 152 -3.51 6.07 0.44
CA GLU A 152 -4.21 5.71 1.67
C GLU A 152 -4.44 6.95 2.54
N SER A 153 -5.67 7.12 3.03
CA SER A 153 -6.05 8.15 4.00
C SER A 153 -6.01 7.59 5.43
N GLU A 154 -6.38 8.40 6.43
CA GLU A 154 -6.04 8.10 7.82
C GLU A 154 -6.84 6.96 8.45
N LEU A 155 -7.90 6.44 7.81
CA LEU A 155 -8.63 5.28 8.33
C LEU A 155 -8.05 3.95 7.87
N GLY A 156 -7.06 3.95 6.98
CA GLY A 156 -6.47 2.74 6.42
C GLY A 156 -5.61 1.94 7.41
N ARG A 157 -4.65 1.19 6.87
CA ARG A 157 -3.72 0.35 7.62
C ARG A 157 -2.91 1.12 8.67
N TYR A 158 -2.64 2.40 8.44
CA TYR A 158 -1.90 3.25 9.37
C TYR A 158 -2.78 4.05 10.33
N SER A 159 -4.08 3.74 10.46
CA SER A 159 -5.02 4.49 11.31
C SER A 159 -4.60 4.70 12.76
N LYS A 160 -3.81 3.79 13.33
CA LYS A 160 -3.28 3.94 14.70
C LYS A 160 -2.28 5.08 14.89
N PHE A 161 -1.98 5.85 13.85
CA PHE A 161 -1.14 7.05 13.92
C PHE A 161 -1.96 8.32 14.19
N THR A 162 -3.27 8.32 13.91
CA THR A 162 -4.13 9.51 14.04
C THR A 162 -4.11 10.09 15.45
N SER A 163 -4.15 9.24 16.47
CA SER A 163 -4.07 9.65 17.88
C SER A 163 -2.77 10.36 18.26
N ALA A 164 -1.73 10.28 17.43
CA ALA A 164 -0.41 10.85 17.69
C ALA A 164 -0.10 12.08 16.83
N ILE A 165 -0.67 12.16 15.61
CA ILE A 165 -0.29 13.15 14.60
C ILE A 165 -1.48 13.82 13.87
N GLY A 166 -2.73 13.51 14.24
CA GLY A 166 -3.93 13.95 13.52
C GLY A 166 -4.16 13.19 12.21
N CYS A 167 -5.03 13.73 11.34
CA CYS A 167 -5.29 13.20 10.01
C CYS A 167 -4.01 13.25 9.14
N PHE A 168 -3.92 12.30 8.21
CA PHE A 168 -2.82 12.24 7.27
C PHE A 168 -3.24 11.42 6.05
N SER A 169 -2.48 11.58 4.97
CA SER A 169 -2.50 10.66 3.85
C SER A 169 -1.09 10.16 3.54
N CYS A 170 -0.99 8.93 3.05
CA CYS A 170 0.27 8.28 2.71
C CYS A 170 0.16 7.36 1.48
N ILE A 171 1.32 6.91 1.00
CA ILE A 171 1.44 5.88 -0.03
C ILE A 171 1.87 4.58 0.66
N ASP A 172 0.93 3.65 0.84
CA ASP A 172 1.27 2.28 1.24
C ASP A 172 1.77 1.49 0.03
N LYS A 173 2.78 0.65 0.25
CA LYS A 173 3.36 -0.17 -0.81
C LYS A 173 3.05 -1.63 -0.56
N VAL A 174 2.62 -2.33 -1.60
CA VAL A 174 2.32 -3.76 -1.57
C VAL A 174 3.17 -4.45 -2.62
N LYS A 175 3.93 -5.46 -2.20
CA LYS A 175 4.64 -6.36 -3.11
C LYS A 175 3.68 -7.46 -3.54
N VAL A 176 3.42 -7.53 -4.83
CA VAL A 176 2.69 -8.61 -5.50
C VAL A 176 3.71 -9.59 -6.08
N ASN A 177 3.62 -10.85 -5.69
CA ASN A 177 4.49 -11.91 -6.20
C ASN A 177 3.70 -13.22 -6.32
N GLY A 178 3.22 -13.52 -7.52
CA GLY A 178 2.27 -14.61 -7.74
C GLY A 178 1.01 -14.38 -6.94
N TYR A 179 0.66 -15.33 -6.09
CA TYR A 179 -0.53 -15.30 -5.24
C TYR A 179 -0.25 -14.77 -3.82
N THR A 180 0.87 -14.07 -3.62
CA THR A 180 1.23 -13.44 -2.33
C THR A 180 1.23 -11.92 -2.46
N LEU A 181 0.50 -11.25 -1.56
CA LEU A 181 0.47 -9.79 -1.43
C LEU A 181 1.04 -9.40 -0.05
N SER A 182 2.20 -8.74 -0.06
CA SER A 182 2.95 -8.39 1.15
C SER A 182 3.11 -6.88 1.28
N ASN A 183 2.43 -6.29 2.26
CA ASN A 183 2.63 -4.88 2.55
C ASN A 183 4.05 -4.58 3.04
N GLN A 184 4.58 -3.43 2.61
CA GLN A 184 5.82 -2.89 3.16
C GLN A 184 5.58 -2.30 4.55
N LEU A 185 6.64 -2.22 5.35
CA LEU A 185 6.54 -1.71 6.72
C LEU A 185 6.52 -0.18 6.78
N THR A 186 6.89 0.49 5.69
CA THR A 186 7.01 1.95 5.64
C THR A 186 6.11 2.50 4.55
N ALA A 187 5.23 3.44 4.92
CA ALA A 187 4.46 4.25 3.98
C ALA A 187 5.00 5.67 3.96
N ASN A 188 5.14 6.20 2.77
CA ASN A 188 5.65 7.54 2.53
C ASN A 188 4.48 8.53 2.60
N THR A 189 4.55 9.58 3.42
CA THR A 189 3.43 10.52 3.54
C THR A 189 3.25 11.34 2.26
N HIS A 190 2.04 11.84 1.99
CA HIS A 190 1.78 12.74 0.86
C HIS A 190 2.37 14.14 1.07
N SER A 191 2.42 14.92 -0.01
CA SER A 191 3.03 16.25 -0.05
C SER A 191 2.48 17.20 1.03
N VAL A 192 1.16 17.24 1.22
CA VAL A 192 0.50 18.09 2.23
C VAL A 192 1.03 17.78 3.64
N VAL A 193 1.09 16.50 4.00
CA VAL A 193 1.62 16.04 5.29
C VAL A 193 3.11 16.37 5.44
N ARG A 194 3.92 16.19 4.39
CA ARG A 194 5.37 16.49 4.42
C ARG A 194 5.67 17.97 4.57
N LYS A 195 4.82 18.83 4.00
CA LYS A 195 4.98 20.28 4.05
C LYS A 195 4.40 20.88 5.34
N ASN A 196 3.43 20.20 5.96
CA ASN A 196 2.85 20.67 7.21
C ASN A 196 3.90 20.79 8.33
N LYS A 197 3.81 21.88 9.10
CA LYS A 197 4.73 22.22 10.18
C LYS A 197 4.14 21.76 11.52
N TYR A 198 4.47 20.54 11.92
CA TYR A 198 4.00 19.99 13.19
C TYR A 198 4.82 20.55 14.36
N ILE A 199 4.16 21.10 15.38
CA ILE A 199 4.81 21.71 16.54
C ILE A 199 4.82 20.71 17.69
N ALA A 200 6.01 20.35 18.19
CA ALA A 200 6.11 19.33 19.23
C ALA A 200 5.46 19.79 20.56
N ALA A 201 4.53 19.01 21.09
CA ALA A 201 3.85 19.31 22.36
C ALA A 201 4.75 19.06 23.58
N LYS A 202 5.79 18.22 23.40
CA LYS A 202 6.78 17.82 24.40
C LYS A 202 8.14 17.60 23.73
N ASN A 203 9.18 17.37 24.53
CA ASN A 203 10.46 16.94 23.97
C ASN A 203 10.31 15.55 23.35
N LEU A 204 10.69 15.40 22.09
CA LEU A 204 10.64 14.13 21.36
C LEU A 204 12.05 13.65 21.06
N THR A 205 12.34 12.40 21.41
CA THR A 205 13.59 11.73 21.03
C THR A 205 13.43 11.12 19.65
N ALA A 206 14.30 11.51 18.72
CA ALA A 206 14.39 10.90 17.40
C ALA A 206 15.59 9.94 17.36
N TYR A 207 15.37 8.72 16.90
CA TYR A 207 16.37 7.66 16.77
C TYR A 207 16.90 7.56 15.35
N THR A 208 18.09 6.99 15.16
CA THR A 208 18.67 6.79 13.82
C THR A 208 17.96 5.71 13.00
N SER A 209 17.30 4.75 13.66
CA SER A 209 16.56 3.67 13.02
C SER A 209 15.36 3.22 13.86
N THR A 210 14.50 2.38 13.29
CA THR A 210 13.35 1.76 13.98
C THR A 210 13.72 0.50 14.78
N LYS A 211 14.99 0.08 14.73
CA LYS A 211 15.51 -1.14 15.39
C LYS A 211 16.48 -0.83 16.54
N GLY A 212 17.06 0.37 16.58
CA GLY A 212 18.08 0.75 17.54
C GLY A 212 17.60 1.76 18.59
N THR A 213 18.42 1.95 19.62
CA THR A 213 18.23 2.94 20.69
C THR A 213 19.10 4.19 20.50
N LYS A 214 19.98 4.20 19.49
CA LYS A 214 20.88 5.32 19.20
C LYS A 214 20.07 6.56 18.86
N LYS A 215 20.19 7.58 19.72
CA LYS A 215 19.62 8.90 19.52
C LYS A 215 20.28 9.58 18.32
N ALA A 216 19.45 10.10 17.41
CA ALA A 216 19.88 10.98 16.32
C ALA A 216 19.86 12.45 16.78
N PHE A 217 18.75 12.89 17.38
CA PHE A 217 18.58 14.24 17.94
C PHE A 217 17.35 14.29 18.86
N THR A 218 17.14 15.45 19.49
CA THR A 218 15.91 15.79 20.21
C THR A 218 15.18 16.90 19.47
N ILE A 219 13.87 16.75 19.26
CA ILE A 219 12.99 17.87 18.90
C ILE A 219 12.51 18.47 20.21
N LYS A 220 12.90 19.70 20.50
CA LYS A 220 12.48 20.38 21.73
C LYS A 220 10.99 20.70 21.66
N LYS A 221 10.32 20.75 22.82
CA LYS A 221 8.95 21.28 22.94
C LYS A 221 8.86 22.64 22.22
N ASN A 222 7.73 22.89 21.55
CA ASN A 222 7.46 24.08 20.73
C ASN A 222 8.34 24.22 19.47
N SER A 223 9.27 23.29 19.19
CA SER A 223 10.00 23.26 17.92
C SER A 223 9.20 22.50 16.86
N SER A 224 9.40 22.88 15.60
CA SER A 224 8.74 22.23 14.46
C SER A 224 9.50 21.03 13.92
N ALA A 225 8.74 20.11 13.32
CA ALA A 225 9.25 19.05 12.47
C ALA A 225 8.24 18.72 11.35
N HIS A 226 8.73 18.02 10.33
CA HIS A 226 7.93 17.56 9.19
C HIS A 226 7.87 16.04 9.17
N ILE A 227 6.71 15.45 8.90
CA ILE A 227 6.51 13.99 8.88
C ILE A 227 6.63 13.47 7.45
N TYR A 228 7.64 12.61 7.21
CA TYR A 228 8.00 12.11 5.89
C TYR A 228 7.53 10.69 5.59
N ALA A 229 7.41 9.86 6.63
CA ALA A 229 6.98 8.48 6.49
C ALA A 229 6.42 7.94 7.80
N LEU A 230 5.57 6.94 7.69
CA LEU A 230 5.03 6.13 8.77
C LEU A 230 5.68 4.76 8.69
N TYR A 231 6.10 4.21 9.82
CA TYR A 231 6.64 2.85 9.92
C TYR A 231 5.81 2.03 10.89
N GLN A 232 5.32 0.88 10.47
CA GLN A 232 4.54 -0.04 11.28
C GLN A 232 4.99 -1.49 11.10
N ASN A 233 5.41 -2.12 12.20
CA ASN A 233 5.68 -3.56 12.27
C ASN A 233 5.01 -4.13 13.53
N GLY A 234 3.84 -4.75 13.35
CA GLY A 234 2.96 -5.11 14.45
C GLY A 234 2.66 -3.89 15.32
N ASN A 235 2.94 -3.99 16.62
CA ASN A 235 2.72 -2.88 17.57
C ASN A 235 3.82 -1.81 17.55
N LYS A 236 4.96 -2.06 16.90
CA LYS A 236 6.08 -1.10 16.81
C LYS A 236 5.76 -0.05 15.74
N ARG A 237 5.52 1.19 16.18
CA ARG A 237 5.12 2.31 15.32
C ARG A 237 6.07 3.49 15.49
N TYR A 238 6.50 4.08 14.37
CA TYR A 238 7.39 5.24 14.33
C TYR A 238 6.99 6.18 13.19
N ILE A 239 7.18 7.47 13.40
CA ILE A 239 7.18 8.46 12.32
C ILE A 239 8.61 8.82 11.95
N LYS A 240 8.92 8.86 10.65
CA LYS A 240 10.15 9.46 10.16
C LYS A 240 9.94 10.96 10.06
N VAL A 241 10.75 11.73 10.77
CA VAL A 241 10.65 13.19 10.84
C VAL A 241 11.89 13.86 10.27
N LYS A 242 11.73 15.08 9.75
CA LYS A 242 12.81 16.01 9.40
C LYS A 242 12.74 17.22 10.33
N ASN A 243 13.84 17.56 10.99
CA ASN A 243 13.91 18.77 11.82
C ASN A 243 14.29 20.01 11.01
N ASN A 244 14.28 21.19 11.64
CA ASN A 244 14.63 22.47 11.01
C ASN A 244 16.09 22.53 10.51
N ALA A 245 17.00 21.72 11.06
CA ALA A 245 18.38 21.59 10.60
C ALA A 245 18.54 20.59 9.44
N GLY A 246 17.44 20.10 8.87
CA GLY A 246 17.43 19.18 7.75
C GLY A 246 17.76 17.72 8.08
N LYS A 247 17.95 17.37 9.36
CA LYS A 247 18.29 16.02 9.80
C LYS A 247 17.05 15.13 9.91
N TYR A 248 17.21 13.86 9.55
CA TYR A 248 16.15 12.85 9.63
C TYR A 248 16.32 11.94 10.85
N GLY A 249 15.21 11.52 11.45
CA GLY A 249 15.19 10.53 12.51
C GLY A 249 13.80 9.91 12.69
N TYR A 250 13.70 8.92 13.57
CA TYR A 250 12.47 8.19 13.84
C TYR A 250 11.98 8.48 15.25
N VAL A 251 10.75 8.98 15.38
CA VAL A 251 10.11 9.20 16.69
C VAL A 251 9.11 8.07 16.92
N LYS A 252 9.18 7.44 18.09
CA LYS A 252 8.25 6.36 18.47
C LYS A 252 6.84 6.92 18.66
N VAL A 253 5.85 6.22 18.15
CA VAL A 253 4.44 6.58 18.23
C VAL A 253 3.77 5.76 19.33
N GLY A 254 3.11 6.47 20.25
CA GLY A 254 2.29 5.90 21.31
C GLY A 254 0.81 6.20 21.10
N SER A 255 0.03 6.16 22.18
CA SER A 255 -1.42 6.51 22.19
C SER A 255 -1.70 8.01 22.39
N SER A 256 -0.70 8.79 22.80
CA SER A 256 -0.83 10.23 23.05
C SER A 256 -0.35 11.07 21.87
N MET A 257 -0.96 12.24 21.68
CA MET A 257 -0.46 13.28 20.77
C MET A 257 1.02 13.60 21.01
N LEU A 258 1.77 13.63 19.91
CA LEU A 258 3.19 14.02 19.90
C LEU A 258 3.35 15.52 19.60
N PHE A 259 2.39 16.08 18.88
CA PHE A 259 2.38 17.46 18.40
C PHE A 259 1.17 18.21 18.99
N LYS A 260 1.24 19.53 18.98
CA LYS A 260 0.10 20.36 19.39
C LYS A 260 -1.04 20.17 18.39
N GLU A 261 -2.24 20.09 18.92
CA GLU A 261 -3.47 19.83 18.16
C GLU A 261 -3.69 20.86 17.05
N ASP A 262 -3.48 22.14 17.35
CA ASP A 262 -3.57 23.27 16.41
C ASP A 262 -2.56 23.22 15.25
N SER A 263 -1.53 22.38 15.35
CA SER A 263 -0.51 22.19 14.31
C SER A 263 -0.70 20.92 13.48
N CYS A 264 -1.65 20.07 13.86
CA CYS A 264 -1.96 18.84 13.15
C CYS A 264 -3.01 19.08 12.05
N LEU A 265 -3.11 18.16 11.11
CA LEU A 265 -4.16 18.19 10.09
C LEU A 265 -5.41 17.49 10.67
N TRP A 266 -6.59 18.00 10.34
CA TRP A 266 -7.89 17.48 10.81
C TRP A 266 -8.92 17.38 9.68
N TRP A 267 -8.42 17.33 8.45
CA TRP A 267 -9.21 17.26 7.23
C TRP A 267 -8.58 16.24 6.28
N ARG A 268 -9.41 15.69 5.39
CA ARG A 268 -9.06 14.71 4.36
C ARG A 268 -8.82 15.37 3.02
#